data_AF-A0A5J6I0R7-F1
#
_entry.id   AF-A0A5J6I0R7-F1
#
_cell.length_a   1.000
_cell.length_b   1.000
_cell.length_c   1.000
_cell.angle_alpha   90.00
_cell.angle_beta   90.00
_cell.angle_gamma   90.00
#
_symmetry.space_group_name_H-M   'P 1'
#
loop_
_entity.id
_entity.type
_entity.pdbx_description
1 polymer ?
#
loop_
_entity_poly.entity_id
_entity_poly.type
_entity_poly.pdbx_seq_one_letter_code
_entity_poly.pdbx_strand_id
1 'polypeptide(L)'
;MAEASTDAAGAGAGADDDADRKVVEQERAEVREFIKGLSADDIKSGGWFSKLSAEALSSYTDKVDWQYFQERYEGVPADAIVDQRIKMAARYAALEGGLSAGAYTAAVAATIGSLGGASAATVPAAVATMMVDVAFITRLQLRLAYDISVLYRVPLDLSDPDDMWKLIRVAFTIKSGEAVRVPVVKAVPAIVRPMIKRYYSKAVLTAAKGLPVVGKYLLQRNVIKIGIPVVGVPLAVVLNRYTTLLAGRHAQAVFRNEARVIEIAEGLSKRSQHPQLMLWVAWLVIMADHKIADDETLLMKHLVRLVRDQHQVVDEQLAHLVDIDPAEVWERIDAEPGDLSDLLDVADRVATVDGAVNASEKVIISELRGRCRRV
;
A
#
# COMPACT_ATOMS: atom_id res chain seq x y z
N MET A 1 -58.99 20.98 -1.17
CA MET A 1 -58.05 21.16 -2.29
C MET A 1 -56.81 21.87 -1.77
N ALA A 2 -55.68 21.17 -1.76
CA ALA A 2 -54.32 21.67 -1.95
C ALA A 2 -53.38 20.51 -1.63
N GLU A 3 -52.93 19.80 -2.67
CA GLU A 3 -51.84 18.85 -2.63
C GLU A 3 -50.54 19.56 -2.24
N ALA A 4 -49.82 19.01 -1.26
CA ALA A 4 -48.44 19.39 -1.00
C ALA A 4 -47.53 18.44 -1.76
N SER A 5 -46.91 18.99 -2.82
CA SER A 5 -45.83 18.39 -3.58
C SER A 5 -44.64 18.11 -2.65
N THR A 6 -44.27 16.83 -2.56
CA THR A 6 -43.05 16.35 -1.91
C THR A 6 -42.12 15.88 -3.01
N ASP A 7 -41.50 16.80 -3.74
CA ASP A 7 -40.56 16.44 -4.79
C ASP A 7 -39.53 17.55 -5.00
N ALA A 8 -38.41 17.46 -4.29
CA ALA A 8 -37.21 18.27 -4.59
C ALA A 8 -35.93 17.79 -3.88
N ALA A 9 -36.00 16.93 -2.85
CA ALA A 9 -34.82 16.53 -2.08
C ALA A 9 -34.15 15.21 -2.56
N GLY A 10 -34.69 14.52 -3.57
CA GLY A 10 -34.24 13.17 -3.97
C GLY A 10 -33.36 13.07 -5.24
N ALA A 11 -33.26 14.13 -6.04
CA ALA A 11 -32.74 13.99 -7.42
C ALA A 11 -31.19 13.98 -7.56
N GLY A 12 -30.45 14.45 -6.55
CA GLY A 12 -28.98 14.55 -6.61
C GLY A 12 -28.21 13.32 -6.11
N ALA A 13 -28.77 12.58 -5.14
CA ALA A 13 -28.11 11.39 -4.58
C ALA A 13 -28.39 10.12 -5.39
N GLY A 14 -29.57 10.00 -6.00
CA GLY A 14 -29.96 8.81 -6.78
C GLY A 14 -29.24 8.68 -8.13
N ALA A 15 -28.86 9.81 -8.75
CA ALA A 15 -28.17 9.79 -10.05
C ALA A 15 -26.70 9.38 -9.94
N ASP A 16 -26.00 9.81 -8.88
CA ASP A 16 -24.61 9.41 -8.60
C ASP A 16 -24.55 7.93 -8.17
N ASP A 17 -25.51 7.47 -7.36
CA ASP A 17 -25.64 6.07 -6.95
C ASP A 17 -25.95 5.13 -8.14
N ASP A 18 -26.80 5.55 -9.10
CA ASP A 18 -27.09 4.76 -10.30
C ASP A 18 -25.90 4.71 -11.28
N ALA A 19 -25.12 5.78 -11.38
CA ALA A 19 -23.90 5.81 -12.17
C ALA A 19 -22.82 4.91 -11.55
N ASP A 20 -22.58 5.05 -10.24
CA ASP A 20 -21.65 4.21 -9.48
C ASP A 20 -22.06 2.72 -9.57
N ARG A 21 -23.36 2.43 -9.49
CA ARG A 21 -23.88 1.07 -9.65
C ARG A 21 -23.59 0.48 -11.03
N LYS A 22 -23.79 1.25 -12.11
CA LYS A 22 -23.46 0.78 -13.47
C LYS A 22 -21.98 0.47 -13.63
N VAL A 23 -21.10 1.30 -13.05
CA VAL A 23 -19.65 1.05 -13.05
C VAL A 23 -19.33 -0.26 -12.33
N VAL A 24 -19.89 -0.47 -11.13
CA VAL A 24 -19.69 -1.71 -10.38
C VAL A 24 -20.22 -2.92 -11.14
N GLU A 25 -21.39 -2.83 -11.77
CA GLU A 25 -21.96 -3.92 -12.59
C GLU A 25 -21.07 -4.26 -13.80
N GLN A 26 -20.52 -3.25 -14.48
CA GLN A 26 -19.57 -3.44 -15.58
C GLN A 26 -18.28 -4.12 -15.11
N GLU A 27 -17.66 -3.61 -14.05
CA GLU A 27 -16.43 -4.20 -13.50
C GLU A 27 -16.66 -5.63 -12.99
N ARG A 28 -17.83 -5.93 -12.41
CA ARG A 28 -18.19 -7.32 -12.04
C ARG A 28 -18.37 -8.22 -13.26
N ALA A 29 -18.86 -7.70 -14.38
CA ALA A 29 -18.97 -8.46 -15.62
C ALA A 29 -17.59 -8.82 -16.18
N GLU A 30 -16.64 -7.88 -16.16
CA GLU A 30 -15.23 -8.14 -16.52
C GLU A 30 -14.62 -9.22 -15.61
N VAL A 31 -14.78 -9.07 -14.29
CA VAL A 31 -14.27 -10.05 -13.32
C VAL A 31 -14.90 -11.43 -13.51
N ARG A 32 -16.19 -11.49 -13.86
CA ARG A 32 -16.86 -12.76 -14.19
C ARG A 32 -16.24 -13.42 -15.41
N GLU A 33 -15.89 -12.66 -16.44
CA GLU A 33 -15.24 -13.18 -17.63
C GLU A 33 -13.82 -13.68 -17.32
N PHE A 34 -13.05 -12.93 -16.53
CA PHE A 34 -11.75 -13.38 -16.00
C PHE A 34 -11.87 -14.74 -15.30
N ILE A 35 -12.87 -14.91 -14.43
CA ILE A 35 -13.07 -16.16 -13.67
C ILE A 35 -13.42 -17.34 -14.57
N LYS A 36 -14.18 -17.14 -15.66
CA LYS A 36 -14.45 -18.20 -16.63
C LYS A 36 -13.17 -18.69 -17.31
N GLY A 37 -12.17 -17.83 -17.45
CA GLY A 37 -10.85 -18.18 -17.99
C GLY A 37 -9.93 -18.91 -17.02
N LEU A 38 -10.30 -19.05 -15.74
CA LEU A 38 -9.49 -19.75 -14.74
C LEU A 38 -9.70 -21.26 -14.77
N SER A 39 -8.62 -22.01 -14.60
CA SER A 39 -8.71 -23.45 -14.36
C SER A 39 -9.11 -23.75 -12.92
N ALA A 40 -9.66 -24.94 -12.67
CA ALA A 40 -9.96 -25.39 -11.30
C ALA A 40 -8.71 -25.46 -10.41
N ASP A 41 -7.54 -25.72 -11.00
CA ASP A 41 -6.26 -25.72 -10.29
C ASP A 41 -5.82 -24.30 -9.89
N ASP A 42 -6.03 -23.29 -10.74
CA ASP A 42 -5.76 -21.89 -10.39
C ASP A 42 -6.56 -21.43 -9.16
N ILE A 43 -7.80 -21.88 -9.05
CA ILE A 43 -8.69 -21.57 -7.92
C ILE A 43 -8.19 -22.29 -6.66
N LYS A 44 -7.95 -23.61 -6.72
CA LYS A 44 -7.51 -24.40 -5.56
C LYS A 44 -6.11 -24.03 -5.06
N SER A 45 -5.19 -23.73 -5.97
CA SER A 45 -3.81 -23.38 -5.66
C SER A 45 -3.65 -21.94 -5.18
N GLY A 46 -4.65 -21.08 -5.42
CA GLY A 46 -4.55 -19.64 -5.20
C GLY A 46 -3.86 -18.88 -6.34
N GLY A 47 -3.46 -19.57 -7.42
CA GLY A 47 -2.83 -18.97 -8.60
C GLY A 47 -3.69 -17.92 -9.32
N TRP A 48 -5.01 -17.95 -9.10
CA TRP A 48 -5.94 -16.90 -9.54
C TRP A 48 -5.50 -15.49 -9.11
N PHE A 49 -4.91 -15.33 -7.92
CA PHE A 49 -4.49 -14.03 -7.42
C PHE A 49 -3.35 -13.45 -8.25
N SER A 50 -2.37 -14.27 -8.62
CA SER A 50 -1.27 -13.85 -9.50
C SER A 50 -1.78 -13.39 -10.87
N LYS A 51 -2.71 -14.15 -11.45
CA LYS A 51 -3.32 -13.81 -12.75
C LYS A 51 -4.13 -12.53 -12.67
N LEU A 52 -4.91 -12.38 -11.60
CA LEU A 52 -5.71 -11.18 -11.36
C LEU A 52 -4.84 -9.94 -11.15
N SER A 53 -3.77 -10.03 -10.36
CA SER A 53 -2.85 -8.90 -10.15
C SER A 53 -2.17 -8.49 -11.46
N ALA A 54 -1.76 -9.47 -12.28
CA ALA A 54 -1.20 -9.18 -13.60
C ALA A 54 -2.22 -8.47 -14.49
N GLU A 55 -3.46 -8.94 -14.58
CA GLU A 55 -4.51 -8.29 -15.39
C GLU A 55 -4.92 -6.92 -14.85
N ALA A 56 -5.15 -6.82 -13.54
CA ALA A 56 -5.62 -5.61 -12.88
C ALA A 56 -4.62 -4.45 -12.97
N LEU A 57 -3.33 -4.76 -13.02
CA LEU A 57 -2.24 -3.78 -12.99
C LEU A 57 -1.61 -3.56 -14.37
N SER A 58 -1.44 -4.59 -15.22
CA SER A 58 -0.70 -4.47 -16.50
C SER A 58 -1.19 -3.40 -17.48
N SER A 59 -2.48 -3.08 -17.47
CA SER A 59 -3.04 -2.02 -18.33
C SER A 59 -3.41 -0.76 -17.56
N TYR A 60 -3.41 -0.84 -16.23
CA TYR A 60 -3.83 0.23 -15.34
C TYR A 60 -2.63 1.12 -14.99
N THR A 61 -1.46 0.53 -14.75
CA THR A 61 -0.22 1.26 -14.45
C THR A 61 0.29 2.08 -15.62
N ASP A 62 0.06 1.61 -16.84
CA ASP A 62 0.47 2.33 -18.06
C ASP A 62 -0.38 3.58 -18.31
N LYS A 63 -1.56 3.68 -17.69
CA LYS A 63 -2.53 4.77 -17.87
C LYS A 63 -2.60 5.73 -16.69
N VAL A 64 -2.22 5.26 -15.50
CA VAL A 64 -2.39 5.99 -14.24
C VAL A 64 -1.00 6.36 -13.74
N ASP A 65 -0.53 7.51 -14.18
CA ASP A 65 0.65 8.16 -13.64
C ASP A 65 0.28 9.41 -12.83
N TRP A 66 1.29 10.06 -12.25
CA TRP A 66 1.08 11.27 -11.46
C TRP A 66 0.50 12.41 -12.32
N GLN A 67 0.75 12.39 -13.65
CA GLN A 67 0.27 13.38 -14.62
C GLN A 67 -1.24 13.21 -14.85
N TYR A 68 -1.71 11.97 -14.97
CA TYR A 68 -3.13 11.62 -15.06
C TYR A 68 -3.95 12.23 -13.90
N PHE A 69 -3.40 12.20 -12.68
CA PHE A 69 -4.06 12.82 -11.54
C PHE A 69 -3.88 14.34 -11.47
N GLN A 70 -2.73 14.86 -11.92
CA GLN A 70 -2.48 16.30 -11.92
C GLN A 70 -3.36 17.03 -12.94
N GLU A 71 -3.56 16.46 -14.13
CA GLU A 71 -4.46 17.02 -15.15
C GLU A 71 -5.92 16.96 -14.70
N ARG A 72 -6.31 15.90 -13.97
CA ARG A 72 -7.68 15.70 -13.52
C ARG A 72 -8.04 16.51 -12.27
N TYR A 73 -7.06 16.86 -11.44
CA TYR A 73 -7.26 17.51 -10.14
C TYR A 73 -6.27 18.66 -9.92
N GLU A 74 -6.11 19.53 -10.92
CA GLU A 74 -5.17 20.64 -10.86
C GLU A 74 -5.42 21.53 -9.62
N GLY A 75 -4.35 21.80 -8.86
CA GLY A 75 -4.38 22.66 -7.67
C GLY A 75 -4.94 22.02 -6.39
N VAL A 76 -5.39 20.77 -6.42
CA VAL A 76 -5.91 20.07 -5.23
C VAL A 76 -4.77 19.32 -4.50
N PRO A 77 -4.63 19.46 -3.16
CA PRO A 77 -3.64 18.69 -2.40
C PRO A 77 -3.87 17.17 -2.52
N ALA A 78 -2.78 16.39 -2.58
CA ALA A 78 -2.82 14.93 -2.69
C ALA A 78 -3.72 14.28 -1.60
N ASP A 79 -3.66 14.79 -0.37
CA ASP A 79 -4.48 14.28 0.76
C ASP A 79 -5.99 14.32 0.46
N ALA A 80 -6.48 15.35 -0.24
CA ALA A 80 -7.91 15.49 -0.56
C ALA A 80 -8.34 14.52 -1.67
N ILE A 81 -7.50 14.36 -2.70
CA ILE A 81 -7.75 13.40 -3.79
C ILE A 81 -7.72 11.97 -3.25
N VAL A 82 -6.75 11.64 -2.39
CA VAL A 82 -6.64 10.35 -1.72
C VAL A 82 -7.90 10.06 -0.88
N ASP A 83 -8.38 11.01 -0.09
CA ASP A 83 -9.61 10.85 0.70
C ASP A 83 -10.83 10.56 -0.19
N GLN A 84 -10.96 11.26 -1.32
CA GLN A 84 -12.02 11.04 -2.29
C GLN A 84 -11.92 9.65 -2.94
N ARG A 85 -10.71 9.21 -3.33
CA ARG A 85 -10.47 7.87 -3.90
C ARG A 85 -10.83 6.76 -2.90
N ILE A 86 -10.46 6.91 -1.63
CA ILE A 86 -10.79 5.97 -0.56
C ILE A 86 -12.31 5.88 -0.36
N LYS A 87 -13.01 7.02 -0.32
CA LYS A 87 -14.48 7.06 -0.20
C LYS A 87 -15.18 6.44 -1.40
N MET A 88 -14.70 6.69 -2.62
CA MET A 88 -15.24 6.09 -3.85
C MET A 88 -15.05 4.56 -3.85
N ALA A 89 -13.84 4.08 -3.58
CA ALA A 89 -13.58 2.63 -3.49
C ALA A 89 -14.44 1.97 -2.38
N ALA A 90 -14.62 2.64 -1.24
CA ALA A 90 -15.50 2.14 -0.19
C ALA A 90 -16.97 2.07 -0.61
N ARG A 91 -17.47 3.05 -1.39
CA ARG A 91 -18.81 3.01 -1.99
C ARG A 91 -18.95 1.85 -2.97
N TYR A 92 -17.99 1.65 -3.86
CA TYR A 92 -18.00 0.53 -4.81
C TYR A 92 -18.00 -0.84 -4.12
N ALA A 93 -17.20 -0.99 -3.05
CA ALA A 93 -17.20 -2.19 -2.23
C ALA A 93 -18.55 -2.42 -1.51
N ALA A 94 -19.22 -1.34 -1.11
CA ALA A 94 -20.56 -1.40 -0.50
C ALA A 94 -21.61 -1.84 -1.52
N LEU A 95 -21.61 -1.25 -2.71
CA LEU A 95 -22.50 -1.59 -3.82
C LEU A 95 -22.30 -3.05 -4.26
N GLU A 96 -21.05 -3.51 -4.38
CA GLU A 96 -20.76 -4.91 -4.64
C GLU A 96 -21.35 -5.81 -3.56
N GLY A 97 -21.14 -5.50 -2.28
CA GLY A 97 -21.71 -6.28 -1.18
C GLY A 97 -23.25 -6.37 -1.23
N GLY A 98 -23.91 -5.30 -1.68
CA GLY A 98 -25.36 -5.26 -1.86
C GLY A 98 -25.84 -6.12 -3.05
N LEU A 99 -25.15 -6.05 -4.18
CA LEU A 99 -25.46 -6.85 -5.36
C LEU A 99 -25.20 -8.35 -5.14
N SER A 100 -24.14 -8.68 -4.40
CA SER A 100 -23.75 -10.07 -4.12
C SER A 100 -24.69 -10.74 -3.12
N ALA A 101 -25.15 -10.01 -2.11
CA ALA A 101 -26.12 -10.49 -1.15
C ALA A 101 -27.45 -10.93 -1.80
N GLY A 102 -27.92 -10.23 -2.84
CA GLY A 102 -29.09 -10.64 -3.62
C GLY A 102 -28.89 -11.98 -4.37
N ALA A 103 -27.67 -12.24 -4.85
CA ALA A 103 -27.33 -13.50 -5.52
C ALA A 103 -27.20 -14.69 -4.54
N TYR A 104 -26.63 -14.46 -3.34
CA TYR A 104 -26.54 -15.50 -2.31
C TYR A 104 -27.92 -15.91 -1.79
N THR A 105 -28.84 -14.96 -1.56
CA THR A 105 -30.21 -15.29 -1.14
C THR A 105 -30.95 -16.13 -2.19
N ALA A 106 -30.77 -15.85 -3.49
CA ALA A 106 -31.37 -16.65 -4.56
C ALA A 106 -30.75 -18.06 -4.66
N ALA A 107 -29.42 -18.18 -4.55
CA ALA A 107 -28.73 -19.47 -4.60
C ALA A 107 -29.06 -20.35 -3.39
N VAL A 108 -29.13 -19.76 -2.18
CA VAL A 108 -29.52 -20.46 -0.96
C VAL A 108 -31.02 -20.81 -0.96
N ALA A 109 -31.89 -19.93 -1.46
CA ALA A 109 -33.31 -20.26 -1.64
C ALA A 109 -33.51 -21.40 -2.65
N ALA A 110 -32.70 -21.45 -3.72
CA ALA A 110 -32.73 -22.54 -4.69
C ALA A 110 -32.23 -23.88 -4.11
N THR A 111 -31.26 -23.87 -3.19
CA THR A 111 -30.77 -25.10 -2.52
C THR A 111 -31.66 -25.54 -1.36
N ILE A 112 -32.34 -24.62 -0.67
CA ILE A 112 -33.33 -24.95 0.37
C ILE A 112 -34.66 -25.41 -0.27
N GLY A 113 -35.08 -24.79 -1.36
CA GLY A 113 -36.29 -25.16 -2.10
C GLY A 113 -36.22 -26.53 -2.81
N SER A 114 -35.03 -27.12 -2.93
CA SER A 114 -34.80 -28.42 -3.58
C SER A 114 -34.73 -29.61 -2.62
N LEU A 115 -35.27 -29.52 -1.39
CA LEU A 115 -35.35 -30.64 -0.44
C LEU A 115 -34.00 -31.36 -0.23
N GLY A 116 -32.97 -30.62 0.21
CA GLY A 116 -31.76 -31.20 0.79
C GLY A 116 -30.79 -31.91 -0.17
N GLY A 117 -31.08 -31.95 -1.47
CA GLY A 117 -30.12 -32.39 -2.49
C GLY A 117 -29.37 -31.21 -3.08
N ALA A 118 -28.22 -30.84 -2.53
CA ALA A 118 -27.29 -29.96 -3.24
C ALA A 118 -26.85 -30.67 -4.52
N SER A 119 -27.50 -30.37 -5.66
CA SER A 119 -27.12 -30.94 -6.94
C SER A 119 -25.65 -30.59 -7.21
N ALA A 120 -24.89 -31.50 -7.82
CA ALA A 120 -23.48 -31.28 -8.15
C ALA A 120 -23.23 -30.01 -9.00
N ALA A 121 -24.28 -29.43 -9.60
CA ALA A 121 -24.28 -28.19 -10.36
C ALA A 121 -24.40 -26.90 -9.50
N THR A 122 -24.93 -26.96 -8.28
CA THR A 122 -25.12 -25.77 -7.42
C THR A 122 -23.85 -25.35 -6.68
N VAL A 123 -22.98 -26.30 -6.30
CA VAL A 123 -21.69 -26.01 -5.66
C VAL A 123 -20.75 -25.19 -6.56
N PRO A 124 -20.60 -25.50 -7.87
CA PRO A 124 -19.81 -24.67 -8.80
C PRO A 124 -20.32 -23.23 -8.93
N ALA A 125 -21.64 -23.00 -8.96
CA ALA A 125 -22.22 -21.67 -9.12
C ALA A 125 -22.00 -20.77 -7.89
N ALA A 126 -22.12 -21.35 -6.69
CA ALA A 126 -21.82 -20.64 -5.44
C ALA A 126 -20.34 -20.27 -5.34
N VAL A 127 -19.44 -21.21 -5.69
CA VAL A 127 -18.00 -20.95 -5.73
C VAL A 127 -17.65 -19.87 -6.76
N ALA A 128 -18.24 -19.90 -7.96
CA ALA A 128 -18.00 -18.90 -8.99
C ALA A 128 -18.47 -17.49 -8.55
N THR A 129 -19.63 -17.38 -7.90
CA THR A 129 -20.13 -16.10 -7.37
C THR A 129 -19.19 -15.55 -6.28
N MET A 130 -18.75 -16.40 -5.36
CA MET A 130 -17.76 -16.03 -4.35
C MET A 130 -16.44 -15.58 -4.97
N MET A 131 -15.97 -16.27 -6.00
CA MET A 131 -14.77 -15.88 -6.73
C MET A 131 -14.92 -14.48 -7.35
N VAL A 132 -16.09 -14.13 -7.88
CA VAL A 132 -16.36 -12.79 -8.44
C VAL A 132 -16.19 -11.73 -7.37
N ASP A 133 -16.79 -11.95 -6.20
CA ASP A 133 -16.75 -10.98 -5.10
C ASP A 133 -15.32 -10.82 -4.56
N VAL A 134 -14.60 -11.93 -4.36
CA VAL A 134 -13.21 -11.92 -3.90
C VAL A 134 -12.31 -11.21 -4.91
N ALA A 135 -12.42 -11.54 -6.19
CA ALA A 135 -11.60 -10.96 -7.25
C ALA A 135 -11.91 -9.47 -7.45
N PHE A 136 -13.17 -9.07 -7.38
CA PHE A 136 -13.57 -7.67 -7.47
C PHE A 136 -12.95 -6.83 -6.35
N ILE A 137 -13.16 -7.23 -5.09
CA ILE A 137 -12.60 -6.51 -3.93
C ILE A 137 -11.07 -6.49 -3.96
N THR A 138 -10.45 -7.60 -4.38
CA THR A 138 -9.00 -7.70 -4.56
C THR A 138 -8.48 -6.68 -5.58
N ARG A 139 -9.07 -6.64 -6.77
CA ARG A 139 -8.72 -5.69 -7.84
C ARG A 139 -8.91 -4.25 -7.37
N LEU A 140 -10.02 -3.97 -6.68
CA LEU A 140 -10.31 -2.65 -6.13
C LEU A 140 -9.28 -2.20 -5.09
N GLN A 141 -8.90 -3.06 -4.15
CA GLN A 141 -7.92 -2.75 -3.10
C GLN A 141 -6.51 -2.56 -3.66
N LEU A 142 -6.10 -3.38 -4.63
CA LEU A 142 -4.80 -3.24 -5.32
C LEU A 142 -4.72 -1.92 -6.09
N ARG A 143 -5.74 -1.58 -6.88
CA ARG A 143 -5.79 -0.31 -7.62
C ARG A 143 -5.82 0.89 -6.69
N LEU A 144 -6.61 0.84 -5.61
CA LEU A 144 -6.64 1.93 -4.63
C LEU A 144 -5.27 2.14 -3.99
N ALA A 145 -4.57 1.07 -3.58
CA ALA A 145 -3.25 1.20 -2.98
C ALA A 145 -2.23 1.77 -3.98
N TYR A 146 -2.28 1.35 -5.25
CA TYR A 146 -1.43 1.88 -6.31
C TYR A 146 -1.72 3.35 -6.60
N ASP A 147 -3.00 3.73 -6.74
CA ASP A 147 -3.41 5.12 -6.92
C ASP A 147 -2.87 6.02 -5.80
N ILE A 148 -2.97 5.57 -4.55
CA ILE A 148 -2.48 6.32 -3.39
C ILE A 148 -0.96 6.49 -3.46
N SER A 149 -0.21 5.46 -3.88
CA SER A 149 1.24 5.55 -4.02
C SER A 149 1.62 6.58 -5.09
N VAL A 150 0.93 6.57 -6.24
CA VAL A 150 1.11 7.54 -7.33
C VAL A 150 0.75 8.96 -6.89
N LEU A 151 -0.37 9.14 -6.18
CA LEU A 151 -0.83 10.44 -5.67
C LEU A 151 0.15 11.06 -4.67
N TYR A 152 0.80 10.23 -3.84
CA TYR A 152 1.86 10.67 -2.94
C TYR A 152 3.25 10.76 -3.60
N ARG A 153 3.34 10.60 -4.93
CA ARG A 153 4.59 10.63 -5.69
C ARG A 153 5.62 9.58 -5.24
N VAL A 154 5.12 8.45 -4.77
CA VAL A 154 5.88 7.23 -4.50
C VAL A 154 5.44 6.15 -5.49
N PRO A 155 5.71 6.32 -6.80
CA PRO A 155 5.33 5.33 -7.80
C PRO A 155 6.07 4.02 -7.52
N LEU A 156 5.32 2.92 -7.49
CA LEU A 156 5.87 1.58 -7.29
C LEU A 156 6.27 1.00 -8.64
N ASP A 157 7.48 0.44 -8.71
CA ASP A 157 7.90 -0.36 -9.86
C ASP A 157 7.36 -1.77 -9.71
N LEU A 158 6.27 -2.08 -10.42
CA LEU A 158 5.65 -3.40 -10.34
C LEU A 158 6.47 -4.52 -11.00
N SER A 159 7.54 -4.18 -11.71
CA SER A 159 8.53 -5.16 -12.18
C SER A 159 9.50 -5.57 -11.06
N ASP A 160 9.66 -4.72 -10.03
CA ASP A 160 10.40 -5.04 -8.82
C ASP A 160 9.52 -5.89 -7.87
N PRO A 161 9.92 -7.12 -7.53
CA PRO A 161 9.18 -7.96 -6.61
C PRO A 161 8.98 -7.35 -5.21
N ASP A 162 9.89 -6.49 -4.74
CA ASP A 162 9.77 -5.87 -3.42
C ASP A 162 8.66 -4.81 -3.41
N ASP A 163 8.56 -4.00 -4.46
CA ASP A 163 7.50 -3.00 -4.65
C ASP A 163 6.13 -3.66 -4.90
N MET A 164 6.08 -4.73 -5.70
CA MET A 164 4.86 -5.53 -5.85
C MET A 164 4.41 -6.14 -4.51
N TRP A 165 5.35 -6.67 -3.73
CA TRP A 165 5.04 -7.23 -2.42
C TRP A 165 4.55 -6.15 -1.43
N LYS A 166 5.17 -4.97 -1.46
CA LYS A 166 4.73 -3.81 -0.68
C LYS A 166 3.31 -3.38 -1.07
N LEU A 167 2.99 -3.31 -2.36
CA LEU A 167 1.64 -3.01 -2.84
C LEU A 167 0.61 -3.98 -2.24
N ILE A 168 0.88 -5.28 -2.32
CA ILE A 168 0.00 -6.33 -1.79
C ILE A 168 -0.16 -6.18 -0.28
N ARG A 169 0.95 -6.01 0.43
CA ARG A 169 0.94 -5.87 1.89
C ARG A 169 0.08 -4.69 2.34
N VAL A 170 0.26 -3.56 1.67
CA VAL A 170 -0.47 -2.33 1.95
C VAL A 170 -1.95 -2.47 1.58
N ALA A 171 -2.26 -2.98 0.39
CA ALA A 171 -3.63 -3.18 -0.08
C ALA A 171 -4.47 -4.10 0.85
N PHE A 172 -3.83 -5.12 1.43
CA PHE A 172 -4.50 -6.09 2.30
C PHE A 172 -4.23 -5.89 3.80
N THR A 173 -3.61 -4.78 4.20
CA THR A 173 -3.28 -4.46 5.61
C THR A 173 -2.50 -5.58 6.32
N ILE A 174 -1.61 -6.25 5.60
CA ILE A 174 -0.82 -7.36 6.14
C ILE A 174 0.31 -6.78 6.99
N LYS A 175 0.24 -6.93 8.32
CA LYS A 175 1.32 -6.48 9.21
C LYS A 175 2.61 -7.27 8.96
N SER A 176 3.72 -6.58 8.74
CA SER A 176 5.06 -7.19 8.74
C SER A 176 5.46 -7.50 10.18
N GLY A 177 5.70 -8.79 10.46
CA GLY A 177 6.64 -9.27 11.48
C GLY A 177 6.76 -8.50 12.80
N GLU A 178 5.67 -8.22 13.51
CA GLU A 178 5.72 -7.98 14.95
C GLU A 178 4.57 -8.69 15.64
N ALA A 179 4.93 -9.49 16.64
CA ALA A 179 4.02 -10.15 17.56
C ALA A 179 3.34 -9.11 18.46
N VAL A 180 2.47 -8.29 17.89
CA VAL A 180 1.59 -7.42 18.67
C VAL A 180 0.56 -8.31 19.36
N ARG A 181 0.65 -8.37 20.69
CA ARG A 181 -0.32 -8.98 21.60
C ARG A 181 -1.69 -8.28 21.47
N VAL A 182 -2.42 -8.63 20.42
CA VAL A 182 -3.87 -8.40 20.27
C VAL A 182 -4.47 -9.75 19.89
N PRO A 183 -5.51 -10.24 20.59
CA PRO A 183 -5.94 -11.63 20.49
C PRO A 183 -6.76 -11.96 19.24
N VAL A 184 -6.58 -11.24 18.12
CA VAL A 184 -7.27 -11.51 16.86
C VAL A 184 -6.28 -11.33 15.71
N VAL A 185 -6.26 -12.30 14.80
CA VAL A 185 -5.42 -12.46 13.59
C VAL A 185 -4.04 -13.12 13.82
N LYS A 186 -4.08 -14.42 14.16
CA LYS A 186 -2.99 -15.35 13.88
C LYS A 186 -3.14 -15.92 12.47
N ALA A 187 -2.02 -15.92 11.74
CA ALA A 187 -1.62 -16.77 10.61
C ALA A 187 -1.29 -15.99 9.32
N VAL A 188 -0.14 -15.32 9.32
CA VAL A 188 0.68 -15.24 8.10
C VAL A 188 1.71 -16.38 8.22
N PRO A 189 1.79 -17.34 7.28
CA PRO A 189 2.82 -18.36 7.33
C PRO A 189 4.21 -17.69 7.23
N ALA A 190 5.11 -18.01 8.15
CA ALA A 190 6.51 -17.56 8.17
C ALA A 190 7.36 -18.06 6.97
N ILE A 191 6.72 -18.58 5.91
CA ILE A 191 7.34 -19.22 4.73
C ILE A 191 7.60 -18.20 3.61
N VAL A 192 7.12 -16.95 3.73
CA VAL A 192 7.16 -15.98 2.61
C VAL A 192 8.54 -15.36 2.39
N ARG A 193 9.32 -15.08 3.44
CA ARG A 193 10.64 -14.40 3.34
C ARG A 193 11.69 -15.18 2.54
N PRO A 194 11.87 -16.51 2.71
CA PRO A 194 12.88 -17.28 1.98
C PRO A 194 12.57 -17.50 0.49
N MET A 195 11.32 -17.32 0.04
CA MET A 195 10.94 -17.60 -1.36
C MET A 195 11.29 -16.48 -2.35
N ILE A 196 11.58 -15.27 -1.87
CA ILE A 196 11.88 -14.09 -2.69
C ILE A 196 13.32 -14.14 -3.23
N LYS A 197 14.27 -14.74 -2.50
CA LYS A 197 15.71 -14.71 -2.85
C LYS A 197 16.19 -15.71 -3.92
N ARG A 198 15.33 -16.58 -4.47
CA ARG A 198 15.78 -17.70 -5.33
C ARG A 198 15.26 -17.71 -6.77
N TYR A 199 15.01 -16.56 -7.39
CA TYR A 199 14.45 -16.56 -8.74
C TYR A 199 14.87 -15.32 -9.55
N TYR A 200 16.12 -15.27 -9.99
CA TYR A 200 16.54 -14.34 -11.05
C TYR A 200 17.14 -15.08 -12.23
N SER A 201 16.35 -15.20 -13.29
CA SER A 201 16.66 -14.71 -14.64
C SER A 201 15.63 -15.27 -15.63
N LYS A 202 15.10 -14.35 -16.45
CA LYS A 202 14.16 -14.50 -17.58
C LYS A 202 12.66 -14.56 -17.24
N ALA A 203 12.02 -13.45 -17.63
CA ALA A 203 10.61 -13.26 -17.93
C ALA A 203 9.63 -13.38 -16.76
N VAL A 204 9.18 -12.21 -16.28
CA VAL A 204 7.86 -11.71 -15.81
C VAL A 204 6.73 -12.69 -15.41
N LEU A 205 6.78 -13.98 -15.74
CA LEU A 205 5.85 -15.02 -15.26
C LEU A 205 6.31 -15.78 -14.00
N THR A 206 7.53 -15.53 -13.51
CA THR A 206 8.10 -16.35 -12.42
C THR A 206 8.26 -15.61 -11.08
N ALA A 207 7.72 -14.39 -10.95
CA ALA A 207 7.57 -13.68 -9.66
C ALA A 207 6.36 -14.20 -8.83
N ALA A 208 5.64 -15.19 -9.35
CA ALA A 208 4.31 -15.60 -8.89
C ALA A 208 4.28 -16.73 -7.83
N LYS A 209 5.36 -17.00 -7.09
CA LYS A 209 5.42 -18.16 -6.17
C LYS A 209 5.02 -17.86 -4.71
N GLY A 210 5.01 -16.60 -4.27
CA GLY A 210 4.45 -16.19 -2.96
C GLY A 210 2.98 -15.72 -3.02
N LEU A 211 2.55 -15.27 -4.19
CA LEU A 211 1.20 -14.79 -4.51
C LEU A 211 0.06 -15.83 -4.31
N PRO A 212 0.25 -17.15 -4.57
CA PRO A 212 -0.82 -18.13 -4.40
C PRO A 212 -1.21 -18.34 -2.93
N VAL A 213 -0.29 -18.08 -2.00
CA VAL A 213 -0.58 -18.10 -0.55
C VAL A 213 -1.56 -16.98 -0.19
N VAL A 214 -1.37 -15.79 -0.77
CA VAL A 214 -2.30 -14.66 -0.60
C VAL A 214 -3.65 -15.01 -1.21
N GLY A 215 -3.69 -15.61 -2.40
CA GLY A 215 -4.92 -16.09 -3.02
C GLY A 215 -5.69 -17.09 -2.16
N LYS A 216 -5.00 -18.08 -1.56
CA LYS A 216 -5.62 -19.03 -0.62
C LYS A 216 -6.14 -18.32 0.64
N TYR A 217 -5.36 -17.41 1.20
CA TYR A 217 -5.75 -16.64 2.40
C TYR A 217 -7.01 -15.80 2.16
N LEU A 218 -7.07 -15.09 1.03
CA LEU A 218 -8.22 -14.27 0.66
C LEU A 218 -9.50 -15.10 0.45
N LEU A 219 -9.37 -16.30 -0.14
CA LEU A 219 -10.49 -17.23 -0.25
C LEU A 219 -10.95 -17.72 1.13
N GLN A 220 -10.04 -18.20 1.98
CA GLN A 220 -10.36 -18.67 3.33
C GLN A 220 -11.08 -17.61 4.16
N ARG A 221 -10.63 -16.35 4.07
CA ARG A 221 -11.23 -15.22 4.78
C ARG A 221 -12.67 -14.94 4.32
N ASN A 222 -12.96 -15.11 3.03
CA ASN A 222 -14.30 -14.89 2.47
C ASN A 222 -15.24 -16.10 2.63
N VAL A 223 -14.73 -17.33 2.75
CA VAL A 223 -15.54 -18.53 3.06
C VAL A 223 -16.29 -18.39 4.40
N ILE A 224 -15.72 -17.66 5.37
CA ILE A 224 -16.37 -17.38 6.67
C ILE A 224 -17.68 -16.58 6.49
N LYS A 225 -17.81 -15.75 5.45
CA LYS A 225 -19.06 -15.01 5.15
C LYS A 225 -20.21 -15.93 4.72
N ILE A 226 -19.90 -17.13 4.19
CA ILE A 226 -20.89 -18.10 3.67
C ILE A 226 -21.27 -19.12 4.76
N GLY A 227 -20.35 -19.45 5.68
CA GLY A 227 -20.57 -20.47 6.72
C GLY A 227 -21.51 -20.06 7.86
N ILE A 228 -21.93 -18.80 7.93
CA ILE A 228 -22.86 -18.29 8.95
C ILE A 228 -24.19 -17.97 8.26
N PRO A 229 -25.25 -18.78 8.43
CA PRO A 229 -26.53 -18.64 7.70
C PRO A 229 -27.33 -17.34 7.98
N VAL A 230 -26.80 -16.45 8.83
CA VAL A 230 -27.49 -15.28 9.40
C VAL A 230 -26.73 -13.98 9.11
N VAL A 231 -25.92 -13.92 8.05
CA VAL A 231 -25.30 -12.65 7.64
C VAL A 231 -26.24 -11.97 6.64
N GLY A 232 -27.18 -11.18 7.15
CA GLY A 232 -28.12 -10.43 6.32
C GLY A 232 -27.41 -9.47 5.35
N VAL A 233 -28.06 -9.20 4.21
CA VAL A 233 -27.68 -8.21 3.18
C VAL A 233 -27.06 -6.91 3.75
N PRO A 234 -27.55 -6.33 4.86
CA PRO A 234 -26.96 -5.09 5.40
C PRO A 234 -25.53 -5.26 5.93
N LEU A 235 -25.18 -6.42 6.51
CA LEU A 235 -23.89 -6.59 7.17
C LEU A 235 -22.74 -6.80 6.16
N ALA A 236 -23.00 -7.43 5.02
CA ALA A 236 -22.02 -7.58 3.94
C ALA A 236 -21.63 -6.23 3.33
N VAL A 237 -22.62 -5.36 3.08
CA VAL A 237 -22.44 -3.98 2.61
C VAL A 237 -21.56 -3.19 3.58
N VAL A 238 -21.88 -3.24 4.88
CA VAL A 238 -21.14 -2.51 5.92
C VAL A 238 -19.71 -3.04 6.08
N LEU A 239 -19.52 -4.37 6.10
CA LEU A 239 -18.21 -4.99 6.26
C LEU A 239 -17.29 -4.69 5.08
N ASN A 240 -17.76 -4.84 3.84
CA ASN A 240 -16.96 -4.55 2.65
C ASN A 240 -16.55 -3.06 2.62
N ARG A 241 -17.50 -2.15 2.85
CA ARG A 241 -17.23 -0.71 2.97
C ARG A 241 -16.17 -0.41 4.03
N TYR A 242 -16.34 -0.94 5.24
CA TYR A 242 -15.43 -0.68 6.35
C TYR A 242 -14.02 -1.23 6.09
N THR A 243 -13.90 -2.47 5.59
CA THR A 243 -12.60 -3.06 5.30
C THR A 243 -11.84 -2.33 4.20
N THR A 244 -12.53 -1.86 3.16
CA THR A 244 -11.91 -1.07 2.08
C THR A 244 -11.52 0.33 2.56
N LEU A 245 -12.33 0.97 3.42
CA LEU A 245 -11.93 2.21 4.09
C LEU A 245 -10.65 2.02 4.92
N LEU A 246 -10.60 0.96 5.72
CA LEU A 246 -9.44 0.67 6.57
C LEU A 246 -8.18 0.39 5.72
N ALA A 247 -8.30 -0.40 4.66
CA ALA A 247 -7.22 -0.66 3.72
C ALA A 247 -6.73 0.64 3.05
N GLY A 248 -7.64 1.48 2.58
CA GLY A 248 -7.32 2.78 2.00
C GLY A 248 -6.62 3.72 2.99
N ARG A 249 -7.09 3.79 4.24
CA ARG A 249 -6.45 4.61 5.30
C ARG A 249 -5.07 4.09 5.69
N HIS A 250 -4.89 2.77 5.71
CA HIS A 250 -3.59 2.17 5.95
C HIS A 250 -2.61 2.50 4.81
N ALA A 251 -3.04 2.35 3.55
CA ALA A 251 -2.25 2.75 2.39
C ALA A 251 -1.90 4.23 2.39
N GLN A 252 -2.88 5.08 2.73
CA GLN A 252 -2.66 6.51 2.93
C GLN A 252 -1.58 6.76 3.96
N ALA A 253 -1.66 6.14 5.14
CA ALA A 253 -0.67 6.34 6.20
C ALA A 253 0.74 5.93 5.78
N VAL A 254 0.89 4.78 5.12
CA VAL A 254 2.20 4.26 4.66
C VAL A 254 2.80 5.19 3.59
N PHE A 255 2.11 5.42 2.48
CA PHE A 255 2.67 6.20 1.38
C PHE A 255 2.82 7.69 1.71
N ARG A 256 1.95 8.25 2.56
CA ARG A 256 2.12 9.62 3.07
C ARG A 256 3.37 9.76 3.94
N ASN A 257 3.68 8.74 4.74
CA ASN A 257 4.91 8.75 5.54
C ASN A 257 6.13 8.73 4.63
N GLU A 258 6.18 7.83 3.66
CA GLU A 258 7.29 7.75 2.72
C GLU A 258 7.46 9.03 1.89
N ALA A 259 6.36 9.63 1.44
CA ALA A 259 6.41 10.93 0.75
C ALA A 259 7.00 12.03 1.65
N ARG A 260 6.66 12.05 2.94
CA ARG A 260 7.28 12.96 3.91
C ARG A 260 8.78 12.71 4.04
N VAL A 261 9.21 11.46 4.13
CA VAL A 261 10.63 11.10 4.20
C VAL A 261 11.38 11.59 2.95
N ILE A 262 10.79 11.40 1.77
CA ILE A 262 11.35 11.89 0.50
C ILE A 262 11.42 13.42 0.49
N GLU A 263 10.37 14.11 0.95
CA GLU A 263 10.34 15.57 1.05
C GLU A 263 11.42 16.10 2.01
N ILE A 264 11.65 15.41 3.14
CA ILE A 264 12.76 15.73 4.06
C ILE A 264 14.10 15.56 3.32
N ALA A 265 14.31 14.44 2.62
CA ALA A 265 15.55 14.19 1.87
C ALA A 265 15.79 15.28 0.80
N GLU A 266 14.77 15.65 0.03
CA GLU A 266 14.86 16.74 -0.94
C GLU A 266 15.16 18.08 -0.29
N GLY A 267 14.51 18.38 0.84
CA GLY A 267 14.72 19.62 1.58
C GLY A 267 16.14 19.72 2.15
N LEU A 268 16.68 18.62 2.68
CA LEU A 268 18.05 18.54 3.17
C LEU A 268 19.06 18.73 2.03
N SER A 269 18.90 17.96 0.94
CA SER A 269 19.80 18.04 -0.21
C SER A 269 19.82 19.43 -0.86
N LYS A 270 18.67 20.11 -0.98
CA LYS A 270 18.58 21.47 -1.57
C LYS A 270 19.23 22.55 -0.70
N ARG A 271 19.21 22.40 0.63
CA ARG A 271 19.74 23.40 1.57
C ARG A 271 21.19 23.15 1.99
N SER A 272 21.70 21.94 1.76
CA SER A 272 23.04 21.56 2.19
C SER A 272 24.11 22.34 1.42
N GLN A 273 25.02 22.94 2.18
CA GLN A 273 26.25 23.54 1.66
C GLN A 273 27.38 22.50 1.60
N HIS A 274 27.24 21.41 2.37
CA HIS A 274 28.19 20.31 2.49
C HIS A 274 27.57 18.96 2.11
N PRO A 275 27.23 18.69 0.83
CA PRO A 275 26.46 17.51 0.43
C PRO A 275 27.11 16.17 0.78
N GLN A 276 28.44 16.09 0.74
CA GLN A 276 29.18 14.87 1.11
C GLN A 276 29.12 14.63 2.63
N LEU A 277 29.52 15.62 3.42
CA LEU A 277 29.50 15.59 4.89
C LEU A 277 28.08 15.38 5.45
N MET A 278 27.05 15.92 4.79
CA MET A 278 25.65 15.67 5.12
C MET A 278 25.33 14.18 5.13
N LEU A 279 25.82 13.40 4.16
CA LEU A 279 25.56 11.96 4.11
C LEU A 279 26.20 11.23 5.29
N TRP A 280 27.43 11.61 5.65
CA TRP A 280 28.13 11.06 6.81
C TRP A 280 27.44 11.39 8.13
N VAL A 281 27.00 12.65 8.30
CA VAL A 281 26.25 13.08 9.49
C VAL A 281 24.92 12.36 9.59
N ALA A 282 24.18 12.26 8.48
CA ALA A 282 22.92 11.53 8.44
C ALA A 282 23.12 10.05 8.80
N TRP A 283 24.16 9.40 8.27
CA TRP A 283 24.47 8.00 8.60
C TRP A 283 24.91 7.82 10.06
N LEU A 284 25.68 8.76 10.61
CA LEU A 284 26.09 8.75 12.01
C LEU A 284 24.89 8.81 12.96
N VAL A 285 23.92 9.66 12.65
CA VAL A 285 22.70 9.81 13.46
C VAL A 285 21.85 8.54 13.39
N ILE A 286 21.61 7.99 12.19
CA ILE A 286 20.85 6.74 12.00
C ILE A 286 21.50 5.58 12.77
N MET A 287 22.83 5.49 12.76
CA MET A 287 23.55 4.41 13.41
C MET A 287 23.72 4.59 14.94
N ALA A 288 23.23 5.69 15.52
CA ALA A 288 23.48 6.04 16.91
C ALA A 288 22.95 5.00 17.93
N ASP A 289 21.87 4.29 17.61
CA ASP A 289 21.30 3.26 18.49
C ASP A 289 21.48 1.81 17.96
N HIS A 290 22.23 1.65 16.86
CA HIS A 290 22.47 0.40 16.13
C HIS A 290 21.21 -0.30 15.62
N LYS A 291 20.08 0.40 15.50
CA LYS A 291 18.88 -0.08 14.83
C LYS A 291 18.62 0.80 13.63
N ILE A 292 18.20 0.18 12.54
CA ILE A 292 17.88 0.91 11.32
C ILE A 292 16.40 0.66 11.02
N ALA A 293 15.62 1.73 11.05
CA ALA A 293 14.22 1.71 10.66
C ALA A 293 14.06 1.72 9.12
N ASP A 294 12.90 1.26 8.64
CA ASP A 294 12.58 1.28 7.20
C ASP A 294 12.59 2.74 6.66
N ASP A 295 12.13 3.71 7.46
CA ASP A 295 12.08 5.13 7.10
C ASP A 295 13.48 5.75 7.00
N GLU A 296 14.40 5.39 7.89
CA GLU A 296 15.81 5.84 7.85
C GLU A 296 16.56 5.25 6.65
N THR A 297 16.31 3.98 6.36
CA THR A 297 16.84 3.32 5.16
C THR A 297 16.34 4.02 3.89
N LEU A 298 15.04 4.34 3.85
CA LEU A 298 14.43 5.06 2.75
C LEU A 298 15.05 6.46 2.61
N LEU A 299 15.17 7.19 3.72
CA LEU A 299 15.82 8.51 3.76
C LEU A 299 17.22 8.45 3.16
N MET A 300 18.06 7.52 3.65
CA MET A 300 19.45 7.40 3.21
C MET A 300 19.55 7.05 1.73
N LYS A 301 18.73 6.11 1.25
CA LYS A 301 18.65 5.76 -0.18
C LYS A 301 18.31 6.99 -1.05
N HIS A 302 17.36 7.82 -0.60
CA HIS A 302 16.97 9.02 -1.33
C HIS A 302 18.02 10.13 -1.24
N LEU A 303 18.65 10.34 -0.09
CA LEU A 303 19.73 11.32 0.08
C LEU A 303 20.92 11.02 -0.82
N VAL A 304 21.42 9.77 -0.84
CA VAL A 304 22.55 9.38 -1.71
C VAL A 304 22.19 9.60 -3.18
N ARG A 305 20.96 9.25 -3.60
CA ARG A 305 20.50 9.48 -4.96
C ARG A 305 20.46 10.98 -5.30
N LEU A 306 19.87 11.80 -4.44
CA LEU A 306 19.73 13.24 -4.66
C LEU A 306 21.09 13.96 -4.66
N VAL A 307 22.00 13.58 -3.76
CA VAL A 307 23.36 14.13 -3.71
C VAL A 307 24.13 13.80 -4.99
N ARG A 308 24.04 12.56 -5.49
CA ARG A 308 24.62 12.20 -6.78
C ARG A 308 24.00 13.00 -7.93
N ASP A 309 22.67 13.05 -8.00
CA ASP A 309 21.99 13.61 -9.17
C ASP A 309 22.09 15.15 -9.21
N GLN A 310 21.97 15.83 -8.05
CA GLN A 310 21.95 17.29 -7.95
C GLN A 310 23.33 17.91 -7.73
N HIS A 311 24.19 17.24 -6.94
CA HIS A 311 25.49 17.78 -6.54
C HIS A 311 26.67 17.08 -7.23
N GLN A 312 26.42 16.02 -8.01
CA GLN A 312 27.45 15.23 -8.72
C GLN A 312 28.51 14.63 -7.77
N VAL A 313 28.13 14.41 -6.51
CA VAL A 313 28.98 13.80 -5.49
C VAL A 313 28.61 12.33 -5.36
N VAL A 314 29.59 11.45 -5.53
CA VAL A 314 29.49 10.02 -5.23
C VAL A 314 30.53 9.70 -4.17
N ASP A 315 30.06 9.33 -2.98
CA ASP A 315 30.94 8.93 -1.89
C ASP A 315 31.13 7.42 -1.88
N GLU A 316 32.22 6.95 -2.52
CA GLU A 316 32.57 5.54 -2.56
C GLU A 316 32.96 5.00 -1.18
N GLN A 317 33.50 5.83 -0.28
CA GLN A 317 33.88 5.40 1.06
C GLN A 317 32.64 5.05 1.88
N LEU A 318 31.62 5.93 1.83
CA LEU A 318 30.34 5.67 2.47
C LEU A 318 29.64 4.42 1.90
N ALA A 319 29.73 4.19 0.59
CA ALA A 319 29.09 3.04 -0.06
C ALA A 319 29.66 1.67 0.35
N HIS A 320 30.93 1.62 0.75
CA HIS A 320 31.59 0.38 1.19
C HIS A 320 31.63 0.21 2.71
N LEU A 321 31.02 1.14 3.44
CA LEU A 321 31.07 1.19 4.89
C LEU A 321 30.20 0.08 5.50
N VAL A 322 30.80 -0.71 6.38
CA VAL A 322 30.12 -1.80 7.11
C VAL A 322 29.72 -1.36 8.51
N ASP A 323 30.57 -0.57 9.17
CA ASP A 323 30.32 0.05 10.46
C ASP A 323 30.86 1.47 10.44
N ILE A 324 30.17 2.39 11.11
CA ILE A 324 30.56 3.79 11.14
C ILE A 324 31.44 4.04 12.36
N ASP A 325 32.62 4.61 12.14
CA ASP A 325 33.45 5.11 13.25
C ASP A 325 33.10 6.58 13.51
N PRO A 326 32.49 6.92 14.67
CA PRO A 326 32.19 8.30 15.01
C PRO A 326 33.42 9.21 14.97
N ALA A 327 34.61 8.70 15.35
CA ALA A 327 35.83 9.50 15.36
C ALA A 327 36.20 9.97 13.95
N GLU A 328 36.06 9.10 12.96
CA GLU A 328 36.34 9.41 11.55
C GLU A 328 35.36 10.48 11.01
N VAL A 329 34.09 10.42 11.41
CA VAL A 329 33.10 11.46 11.04
C VAL A 329 33.43 12.79 11.72
N TRP A 330 33.84 12.76 12.98
CA TRP A 330 34.25 13.97 13.71
C TRP A 330 35.50 14.62 13.12
N GLU A 331 36.49 13.84 12.69
CA GLU A 331 37.67 14.36 11.99
C GLU A 331 37.31 15.05 10.67
N ARG A 332 36.38 14.47 9.89
CA ARG A 332 35.88 15.11 8.67
C ARG A 332 35.19 16.44 8.95
N ILE A 333 34.39 16.52 10.02
CA ILE A 333 33.68 17.73 10.44
C ILE A 333 34.67 18.81 10.89
N ASP A 334 35.67 18.45 11.71
CA ASP A 334 36.67 19.39 12.22
C ASP A 334 37.59 19.92 11.10
N ALA A 335 37.76 19.15 10.01
CA ALA A 335 38.56 19.53 8.86
C ALA A 335 37.83 20.50 7.90
N GLU A 336 36.50 20.58 7.96
CA GLU A 336 35.72 21.41 7.05
C GLU A 336 35.66 22.87 7.52
N PRO A 337 36.15 23.84 6.71
CA PRO A 337 36.08 25.25 7.07
C PRO A 337 34.70 25.84 6.77
N GLY A 338 34.21 26.71 7.66
CA GLY A 338 33.05 27.56 7.42
C GLY A 338 31.86 27.28 8.34
N ASP A 339 30.69 27.77 7.94
CA ASP A 339 29.46 27.55 8.70
C ASP A 339 28.96 26.11 8.49
N LEU A 340 28.85 25.37 9.59
CA LEU A 340 28.39 23.97 9.63
C LEU A 340 26.97 23.86 10.22
N SER A 341 26.23 24.98 10.29
CA SER A 341 24.87 25.02 10.84
C SER A 341 23.87 24.19 10.02
N ASP A 342 24.11 23.98 8.72
CA ASP A 342 23.30 23.10 7.88
C ASP A 342 23.42 21.63 8.31
N LEU A 343 24.61 21.18 8.76
CA LEU A 343 24.82 19.83 9.29
C LEU A 343 24.04 19.60 10.59
N LEU A 344 23.81 20.64 11.40
CA LEU A 344 22.92 20.56 12.56
C LEU A 344 21.45 20.39 12.15
N ASP A 345 20.96 21.15 11.16
CA ASP A 345 19.60 20.96 10.61
C ASP A 345 19.43 19.55 10.04
N VAL A 346 20.47 19.00 9.41
CA VAL A 346 20.51 17.60 8.94
C VAL A 346 20.33 16.65 10.12
N ALA A 347 21.17 16.75 11.14
CA ALA A 347 21.13 15.83 12.28
C ALA A 347 19.79 15.89 13.04
N ASP A 348 19.27 17.10 13.29
CA ASP A 348 17.99 17.30 13.96
C ASP A 348 16.83 16.73 13.12
N ARG A 349 16.84 16.88 11.79
CA ARG A 349 15.78 16.35 10.92
C ARG A 349 15.85 14.84 10.77
N VAL A 350 17.05 14.29 10.55
CA VAL A 350 17.27 12.84 10.40
C VAL A 350 16.77 12.10 11.63
N ALA A 351 17.08 12.57 12.84
CA ALA A 351 16.66 11.93 14.09
C ALA A 351 15.15 12.01 14.38
N THR A 352 14.37 12.69 13.54
CA THR A 352 12.90 12.78 13.67
C THR A 352 12.15 11.99 12.61
N VAL A 353 12.88 11.30 11.72
CA VAL A 353 12.30 10.63 10.54
C VAL A 353 11.45 9.43 10.93
N ASP A 354 11.91 8.61 11.88
CA ASP A 354 11.20 7.42 12.36
C ASP A 354 10.33 7.71 13.61
N GLY A 355 10.43 8.91 14.17
CA GLY A 355 9.62 9.33 15.31
C GLY A 355 10.30 10.34 16.24
N ALA A 356 10.26 10.05 17.53
CA ALA A 356 10.78 10.94 18.56
C ALA A 356 12.25 10.63 18.86
N VAL A 357 13.09 11.67 18.85
CA VAL A 357 14.53 11.57 19.08
C VAL A 357 14.88 10.79 20.34
N ASN A 358 15.66 9.72 20.17
CA ASN A 358 16.10 8.82 21.23
C ASN A 358 17.28 9.41 22.02
N ALA A 359 17.72 8.70 23.07
CA ALA A 359 18.80 9.18 23.93
C ALA A 359 20.17 9.20 23.24
N SER A 360 20.46 8.20 22.40
CA SER A 360 21.73 8.09 21.68
C SER A 360 21.87 9.18 20.61
N GLU A 361 20.83 9.40 19.82
CA GLU A 361 20.77 10.49 18.82
C GLU A 361 20.96 11.86 19.47
N LYS A 362 20.35 12.10 20.64
CA LYS A 362 20.53 13.35 21.39
C LYS A 362 21.98 13.58 21.78
N VAL A 363 22.73 12.53 22.12
CA VAL A 363 24.16 12.63 22.43
C VAL A 363 24.93 13.05 21.20
N ILE A 364 24.71 12.40 20.05
CA ILE A 364 25.35 12.74 18.77
C ILE A 364 25.03 14.18 18.36
N ILE A 365 23.77 14.59 18.41
CA ILE A 365 23.32 15.96 18.07
C ILE A 365 23.94 16.99 19.02
N SER A 366 24.05 16.68 20.31
CA SER A 366 24.64 17.60 21.29
C SER A 366 26.13 17.79 21.08
N GLU A 367 26.84 16.71 20.73
CA GLU A 367 28.27 16.76 20.38
C GLU A 367 28.50 17.55 19.09
N LEU A 368 27.72 17.28 18.03
CA LEU A 368 27.75 18.03 16.78
C LEU A 368 27.52 19.53 17.04
N ARG A 369 26.53 19.88 17.88
CA ARG A 369 26.25 21.27 18.28
C ARG A 369 27.42 21.92 19.02
N GLY A 370 28.17 21.15 19.81
CA GLY A 370 29.38 21.61 20.47
C GLY A 370 30.49 21.95 19.48
N ARG A 371 30.62 21.19 18.39
CA ARG A 371 31.67 21.35 17.37
C ARG A 371 31.36 22.46 16.36
N CYS A 372 30.12 22.53 15.87
CA CYS A 372 29.69 23.62 14.98
C CYS A 372 29.78 25.02 15.60
N ARG A 373 29.85 25.13 16.94
CA ARG A 373 30.05 26.41 17.66
C ARG A 373 31.51 26.82 17.85
N ARG A 374 32.47 25.93 17.56
CA ARG A 374 33.92 26.19 17.72
C ARG A 374 34.56 26.75 16.47
N VAL A 375 33.95 26.48 15.31
CA VAL A 375 34.25 27.11 14.01
C VAL A 375 33.57 28.47 13.96
#